data_AF-A0A496ZSJ5-F1
#
_entry.id   AF-A0A496ZSJ5-F1
#
_cell.length_a   1.000
_cell.length_b   1.000
_cell.length_c   1.000
_cell.angle_alpha   90.00
_cell.angle_beta   90.00
_cell.angle_gamma   90.00
#
_symmetry.space_group_name_H-M   'P 1'
#
loop_
_entity.id
_entity.type
_entity.pdbx_description
1 polymer ?
#
loop_
_entity_poly.entity_id
_entity_poly.type
_entity_poly.pdbx_seq_one_letter_code
_entity_poly.pdbx_strand_id
1 'polypeptide(L)'
;MRPIKRRYYKVIIEEYCCRCPREVNKMVLSNVIAETFEDMEGVEWFLEERYGKIPRIKKHNLLYDDEEREVGFTYSFWNRDIRDFSTRWWQVDFIFIFKVIEERDPVHRFLHRQKKVNAKVA
;
A
#
# COMPACT_ATOMS: atom_id res chain seq x y z
N MET A 1 4.15 10.52 30.33
CA MET A 1 3.31 10.94 29.18
C MET A 1 2.88 9.69 28.45
N ARG A 2 1.62 9.60 27.99
CA ARG A 2 1.14 8.42 27.24
C ARG A 2 1.57 8.53 25.76
N PRO A 3 1.99 7.42 25.11
CA PRO A 3 2.33 7.43 23.69
C PRO A 3 1.13 7.86 22.85
N ILE A 4 1.37 8.71 21.85
CA ILE A 4 0.34 9.07 20.87
C ILE A 4 0.34 7.96 19.83
N LYS A 5 -0.77 7.23 19.73
CA LYS A 5 -0.97 6.22 18.69
C LYS A 5 -1.59 6.89 17.47
N ARG A 6 -0.90 6.89 16.33
CA ARG A 6 -1.48 7.27 15.04
C ARG A 6 -1.94 6.01 14.34
N ARG A 7 -3.19 6.02 13.87
CA ARG A 7 -3.74 4.97 13.02
C ARG A 7 -3.80 5.49 11.59
N TYR A 8 -3.38 4.67 10.65
CA TYR A 8 -3.46 4.97 9.22
C TYR A 8 -3.49 3.65 8.42
N TYR A 9 -3.82 3.73 7.15
CA TYR A 9 -3.77 2.62 6.22
C TYR A 9 -2.55 2.77 5.32
N LYS A 10 -1.83 1.67 5.09
CA LYS A 10 -0.74 1.60 4.12
C LYS A 10 -1.17 0.71 2.97
N VAL A 11 -1.17 1.24 1.76
CA VAL A 11 -1.47 0.50 0.54
C VAL A 11 -0.15 0.22 -0.18
N ILE A 12 0.09 -1.03 -0.53
CA ILE A 12 1.21 -1.46 -1.36
C ILE A 12 0.62 -2.12 -2.60
N ILE A 13 1.08 -1.73 -3.78
CA ILE A 13 0.68 -2.35 -5.05
C ILE A 13 1.94 -2.88 -5.71
N GLU A 14 1.99 -4.18 -5.95
CA GLU A 14 3.04 -4.83 -6.72
C GLU A 14 2.52 -5.15 -8.11
N GLU A 15 3.07 -4.51 -9.13
CA GLU A 15 2.64 -4.65 -10.52
C GLU A 15 3.52 -5.68 -11.21
N TYR A 16 2.96 -6.83 -11.56
CA TYR A 16 3.65 -7.91 -12.25
C TYR A 16 3.25 -7.98 -13.71
N CYS A 17 4.23 -8.18 -14.59
CA CYS A 17 3.98 -8.25 -16.02
C CYS A 17 4.47 -9.58 -16.60
N CYS A 18 3.73 -10.11 -17.58
CA CYS A 18 4.17 -11.22 -18.40
C CYS A 18 3.77 -11.05 -19.86
N ARG A 19 4.46 -11.75 -20.76
CA ARG A 19 4.17 -11.71 -22.20
C ARG A 19 2.88 -12.45 -22.59
N CYS A 20 2.43 -13.39 -21.77
CA CYS A 20 1.16 -14.07 -21.99
C CYS A 20 0.56 -14.63 -20.67
N PRO A 21 -0.77 -14.80 -20.58
CA PRO A 21 -1.44 -15.26 -19.36
C PRO A 21 -1.08 -16.69 -18.97
N ARG A 22 -0.63 -17.50 -19.93
CA ARG A 22 -0.27 -18.90 -19.70
C ARG A 22 1.11 -19.05 -19.07
N GLU A 23 1.88 -17.96 -19.02
CA GLU A 23 3.21 -17.89 -18.41
C GLU A 23 3.17 -17.15 -17.08
N VAL A 24 2.13 -17.37 -16.25
CA VAL A 24 2.03 -16.80 -14.88
C VAL A 24 3.29 -17.07 -14.08
N ASN A 25 3.88 -18.26 -14.21
CA ASN A 25 5.12 -18.64 -13.53
C ASN A 25 6.36 -17.84 -13.99
N LYS A 26 6.25 -17.05 -15.06
CA LYS A 26 7.30 -16.17 -15.58
C LYS A 26 6.96 -14.69 -15.38
N MET A 27 5.98 -14.37 -14.53
CA MET A 27 5.69 -12.98 -14.16
C MET A 27 6.91 -12.34 -13.52
N VAL A 28 7.21 -11.12 -13.95
CA VAL A 28 8.31 -10.32 -13.40
C VAL A 28 7.70 -9.11 -12.73
N LEU A 29 8.13 -8.83 -11.50
CA LEU A 29 7.78 -7.60 -10.80
C LEU A 29 8.32 -6.42 -11.61
N SER A 30 7.42 -5.56 -12.06
CA SER A 30 7.74 -4.42 -12.92
C SER A 30 7.79 -3.10 -12.14
N ASN A 31 6.96 -2.97 -11.10
CA ASN A 31 6.86 -1.76 -10.30
C ASN A 31 6.27 -2.04 -8.92
N VAL A 32 6.58 -1.17 -7.95
CA VAL A 32 6.00 -1.19 -6.59
C VAL A 32 5.56 0.22 -6.23
N ILE A 33 4.29 0.36 -5.85
CA ILE A 33 3.70 1.62 -5.40
C ILE A 33 3.37 1.48 -3.91
N ALA A 34 3.71 2.47 -3.11
CA ALA A 34 3.41 2.47 -1.68
C ALA A 34 2.84 3.82 -1.26
N GLU A 35 1.62 3.83 -0.75
CA GLU A 35 0.88 5.03 -0.36
C GLU A 35 0.31 4.88 1.06
N THR A 36 0.08 6.00 1.74
CA THR A 36 -0.50 6.01 3.09
C THR A 36 -1.71 6.92 3.18
N PHE A 37 -2.77 6.46 3.84
CA PHE A 37 -4.05 7.15 3.96
C PHE A 37 -4.48 7.23 5.41
N GLU A 38 -5.15 8.30 5.80
CA GLU A 38 -5.60 8.47 7.18
C GLU A 38 -6.75 7.52 7.55
N ASP A 39 -7.59 7.19 6.57
CA ASP A 39 -8.77 6.35 6.71
C ASP A 39 -8.96 5.43 5.49
N MET A 40 -10.00 4.59 5.57
CA MET A 40 -10.34 3.64 4.50
C MET A 40 -11.01 4.33 3.31
N GLU A 41 -11.68 5.47 3.52
CA GLU A 41 -12.34 6.23 2.45
C GLU A 41 -11.28 6.76 1.45
N GLY A 42 -10.15 7.25 1.94
CA GLY A 42 -9.01 7.64 1.09
C GLY A 42 -8.42 6.45 0.31
N VAL A 43 -8.39 5.26 0.91
CA VAL A 43 -7.94 4.03 0.23
C VAL A 43 -8.91 3.67 -0.90
N GLU A 44 -10.22 3.69 -0.63
CA GLU A 44 -11.26 3.38 -1.61
C GLU A 44 -11.22 4.34 -2.80
N TRP A 45 -11.12 5.65 -2.51
CA TRP A 45 -11.00 6.69 -3.53
C TRP A 45 -9.77 6.47 -4.43
N PHE A 46 -8.59 6.23 -3.82
CA PHE A 46 -7.36 5.97 -4.57
C PHE A 46 -7.47 4.77 -5.52
N LEU A 47 -8.09 3.67 -5.05
CA LEU A 47 -8.25 2.46 -5.84
C LEU A 47 -9.32 2.62 -6.91
N GLU A 48 -10.39 3.38 -6.63
CA GLU A 48 -11.41 3.73 -7.61
C GLU A 48 -10.84 4.61 -8.73
N GLU A 49 -10.06 5.65 -8.42
CA GLU A 49 -9.40 6.46 -9.44
C GLU A 49 -8.45 5.64 -10.31
N ARG A 50 -7.71 4.70 -9.69
CA ARG A 50 -6.71 3.89 -10.41
C ARG A 50 -7.32 2.80 -11.28
N TYR A 51 -8.36 2.11 -10.81
CA TYR A 51 -8.90 0.91 -11.44
C TYR A 51 -10.35 1.05 -11.92
N GLY A 52 -11.01 2.17 -11.65
CA GLY A 52 -12.44 2.39 -11.88
C GLY A 52 -13.34 1.49 -11.03
N LYS A 53 -12.78 0.81 -10.02
CA LYS A 53 -13.48 -0.18 -9.19
C LYS A 53 -12.86 -0.25 -7.80
N ILE A 54 -13.72 -0.31 -6.78
CA ILE A 54 -13.31 -0.56 -5.40
C ILE A 54 -13.18 -2.08 -5.19
N PRO A 55 -12.02 -2.59 -4.70
CA PRO A 55 -11.87 -4.00 -4.40
C PRO A 55 -12.80 -4.39 -3.25
N ARG A 56 -13.62 -5.43 -3.48
CA ARG A 56 -14.49 -5.98 -2.44
C ARG A 56 -13.67 -6.86 -1.50
N ILE A 57 -13.67 -6.53 -0.22
CA ILE A 57 -13.10 -7.37 0.85
C ILE A 57 -13.95 -8.65 0.95
N LYS A 58 -13.29 -9.81 0.90
CA LYS A 58 -13.92 -11.13 0.99
C LYS A 58 -13.12 -11.99 1.96
N LYS A 59 -13.75 -12.91 2.68
CA LYS A 59 -13.04 -13.73 3.68
C LYS A 59 -11.76 -14.42 3.17
N HIS A 60 -11.72 -14.82 1.90
CA HIS A 60 -10.56 -15.52 1.31
C HIS A 60 -9.40 -14.61 0.90
N ASN A 61 -9.56 -13.28 0.96
CA ASN A 61 -8.51 -12.35 0.61
C ASN A 61 -7.99 -11.57 1.81
N LEU A 62 -8.41 -11.90 3.03
CA LEU A 62 -7.90 -11.28 4.24
C LEU A 62 -6.47 -11.74 4.54
N LEU A 63 -5.67 -10.82 5.06
CA LEU A 63 -4.34 -11.05 5.58
C LEU A 63 -4.40 -11.04 7.10
N TYR A 64 -3.70 -11.98 7.71
CA TYR A 64 -3.64 -12.15 9.16
C TYR A 64 -2.19 -12.06 9.63
N ASP A 65 -1.96 -11.49 10.82
CA ASP A 65 -0.67 -11.61 11.50
C ASP A 65 -0.51 -12.97 12.20
N ASP A 66 0.64 -13.17 12.84
CA ASP A 66 0.96 -14.38 13.60
C ASP A 66 -0.01 -14.63 14.78
N GLU A 67 -0.79 -13.62 15.18
CA GLU A 67 -1.81 -13.71 16.24
C GLU A 67 -3.24 -13.86 15.67
N GLU A 68 -3.37 -14.22 14.38
CA GLU A 68 -4.64 -14.35 13.65
C GLU A 68 -5.50 -13.07 13.63
N ARG A 69 -4.88 -11.91 13.83
CA ARG A 69 -5.60 -10.62 13.72
C ARG A 69 -5.61 -10.18 12.27
N GLU A 70 -6.76 -9.72 11.81
CA GLU A 70 -6.88 -9.15 10.47
C GLU A 70 -6.00 -7.90 10.35
N VAL A 71 -4.93 -8.02 9.57
CA VAL A 71 -3.99 -6.92 9.30
C VAL A 71 -4.20 -6.28 7.95
N GLY A 72 -4.99 -6.91 7.08
CA GLY A 72 -5.23 -6.38 5.75
C GLY A 72 -6.02 -7.27 4.82
N PHE A 73 -5.94 -6.99 3.52
CA PHE A 73 -6.44 -7.87 2.48
C PHE A 73 -5.65 -7.72 1.19
N THR A 74 -5.72 -8.76 0.36
CA THR A 74 -5.15 -8.80 -0.99
C THR A 74 -6.20 -8.63 -2.06
N TYR A 75 -5.83 -8.04 -3.19
CA TYR A 75 -6.66 -8.05 -4.38
C TYR A 75 -5.78 -8.17 -5.62
N SER A 76 -6.32 -8.79 -6.68
CA SER A 76 -5.63 -8.84 -7.97
C SER A 76 -6.48 -8.23 -9.08
N PHE A 77 -5.97 -7.20 -9.74
CA PHE A 77 -6.54 -6.70 -10.99
C PHE A 77 -5.76 -7.27 -12.16
N TRP A 78 -6.46 -7.96 -13.06
CA TRP A 78 -5.91 -8.38 -14.34
C TRP A 78 -6.20 -7.31 -15.37
N ASN A 79 -5.20 -6.49 -15.66
CA ASN A 79 -5.29 -5.48 -16.70
C ASN A 79 -4.69 -6.04 -17.98
N ARG A 80 -5.51 -6.07 -19.04
CA ARG A 80 -4.98 -6.26 -20.39
C ARG A 80 -4.46 -4.90 -20.82
N ASP A 81 -3.15 -4.73 -20.86
CA ASP A 81 -2.59 -3.49 -21.36
C ASP A 81 -2.87 -3.41 -22.88
N ILE A 82 -3.64 -2.40 -23.29
CA ILE A 82 -3.94 -2.06 -24.70
C ILE A 82 -3.13 -0.81 -25.09
N ARG A 83 -2.09 -0.44 -24.35
CA ARG A 83 -1.31 0.77 -24.64
C ARG A 83 -0.58 0.71 -25.98
N ASP A 84 -0.23 -0.48 -26.47
CA ASP A 84 0.33 -0.65 -27.82
C ASP A 84 -0.15 -1.95 -28.48
N PHE A 85 -0.81 -1.83 -29.63
CA PHE A 85 -1.35 -2.92 -30.45
C PHE A 85 -0.33 -3.97 -30.94
N SER A 86 0.93 -3.92 -30.48
CA SER A 86 2.04 -4.71 -31.01
C SER A 86 2.54 -5.85 -30.10
N THR A 87 2.28 -5.84 -28.78
CA THR A 87 2.60 -7.00 -27.92
C THR A 87 1.67 -7.06 -26.72
N ARG A 88 0.96 -8.18 -26.54
CA ARG A 88 -0.03 -8.35 -25.46
C ARG A 88 0.68 -8.58 -24.12
N TRP A 89 1.08 -7.53 -23.43
CA TRP A 89 1.55 -7.65 -22.06
C TRP A 89 0.34 -7.77 -21.13
N TRP A 90 0.40 -8.75 -20.23
CA TRP A 90 -0.60 -8.96 -19.20
C TRP A 90 -0.02 -8.47 -17.90
N GLN A 91 -0.76 -7.58 -17.24
CA GLN A 91 -0.37 -7.04 -15.96
C GLN A 91 -1.31 -7.57 -14.88
N VAL A 92 -0.73 -7.99 -13.76
CA VAL A 92 -1.42 -8.36 -12.54
C VAL A 92 -0.92 -7.49 -11.41
N ASP A 93 -1.83 -6.74 -10.82
CA ASP A 93 -1.51 -5.87 -9.70
C ASP A 93 -1.94 -6.55 -8.41
N PHE A 94 -1.00 -6.94 -7.57
CA PHE A 94 -1.28 -7.41 -6.22
C PHE A 94 -1.33 -6.23 -5.27
N ILE A 95 -2.53 -5.94 -4.77
CA ILE A 95 -2.77 -4.85 -3.83
C ILE A 95 -2.78 -5.42 -2.43
N PHE A 96 -2.04 -4.82 -1.51
CA PHE A 96 -1.98 -5.14 -0.10
C PHE A 96 -2.36 -3.90 0.69
N ILE A 97 -3.38 -3.99 1.53
CA ILE A 97 -3.84 -2.87 2.35
C ILE A 97 -3.66 -3.23 3.80
N PHE A 98 -2.80 -2.51 4.51
CA PHE A 98 -2.46 -2.78 5.90
C PHE A 98 -3.02 -1.72 6.84
N LYS A 99 -3.58 -2.15 7.96
CA LYS A 99 -3.96 -1.23 9.05
C LYS A 99 -2.77 -1.06 9.98
N VAL A 100 -2.18 0.14 10.00
CA VAL A 100 -0.97 0.43 10.77
C VAL A 100 -1.31 1.24 12.02
N ILE A 101 -0.76 0.82 13.15
CA ILE A 101 -0.79 1.57 14.42
C ILE A 101 0.65 1.95 14.75
N GLU A 102 1.01 3.21 14.50
CA GLU A 102 2.34 3.74 14.83
C GLU A 102 2.29 4.37 16.22
N GLU A 103 3.10 3.85 17.14
CA GLU A 103 3.31 4.46 18.44
C GLU A 103 4.48 5.44 18.34
N ARG A 104 4.20 6.75 18.42
CA ARG A 104 5.27 7.75 18.48
C ARG A 104 5.59 8.07 19.92
N ASP A 105 6.84 7.81 20.29
CA ASP A 105 7.38 8.20 21.59
C ASP A 105 7.55 9.74 21.65
N PRO A 106 6.91 10.45 22.61
CA PRO A 106 6.95 11.91 22.66
C PRO A 106 8.37 12.51 22.80
N VAL A 107 9.38 11.72 23.19
CA VAL A 107 10.77 12.17 23.36
C VAL A 107 11.38 12.67 22.04
N HIS A 108 10.93 12.15 20.89
CA HIS A 108 11.50 12.54 19.59
C HIS A 108 11.20 14.00 19.18
N ARG A 109 10.17 14.63 19.79
CA ARG A 109 9.87 16.07 19.58
C ARG A 109 10.82 17.00 20.34
N PHE A 110 11.36 16.58 21.48
CA PHE A 110 12.26 17.43 22.28
C PHE A 110 13.62 17.63 21.61
N LEU A 111 14.16 16.59 20.97
CA LEU A 111 15.45 16.65 20.29
C LEU A 111 15.42 17.55 19.04
N HIS A 112 14.31 17.57 18.29
CA HIS A 112 14.18 18.45 17.12
C HIS A 112 13.94 19.92 17.48
N ARG A 113 13.28 20.20 18.62
CA ARG A 113 13.11 21.58 19.10
C ARG A 113 14.43 22.17 19.60
N GLN A 114 15.24 21.38 20.31
CA GLN A 114 16.55 21.82 20.80
C GLN A 114 17.53 22.15 19.67
N LYS A 115 17.57 21.35 18.58
CA LYS A 115 18.42 21.65 17.41
C LYS A 115 18.06 22.97 16.71
N LYS A 116 16.77 23.32 16.63
CA LYS A 116 16.32 24.59 16.01
C LYS A 116 16.63 25.82 16.88
N VAL A 117 16.68 25.67 18.20
CA VAL A 117 17.03 26.77 19.11
C VAL A 117 18.54 27.04 19.08
N ASN A 118 19.37 25.99 19.05
CA ASN A 118 20.83 26.16 18.99
C ASN A 118 21.33 26.65 17.62
N ALA A 119 20.61 26.36 16.52
CA ALA A 119 20.98 26.85 15.18
C ALA A 119 20.62 28.33 14.94
N LYS A 120 19.96 29.02 15.88
CA LYS A 120 19.67 30.46 15.80
C LYS A 120 20.55 31.31 16.72
N VAL A 121 21.47 30.70 17.47
CA VAL A 121 22.35 31.36 18.45
C VAL A 121 23.84 31.12 18.12
N ALA A 122 24.15 30.75 16.88
CA ALA A 122 25.52 30.63 16.37
C ALA A 122 25.71 31.58 15.18
#